data_AF-A0A968N7I3-F1
#
_entry.id   AF-A0A968N7I3-F1
#
_cell.length_a   1.000
_cell.length_b   1.000
_cell.length_c   1.000
_cell.angle_alpha   90.00
_cell.angle_beta   90.00
_cell.angle_gamma   90.00
#
_symmetry.space_group_name_H-M   'P 1'
#
loop_
_entity.id
_entity.type
_entity.pdbx_description
1 polymer ?
#
loop_
_entity_poly.entity_id
_entity_poly.type
_entity_poly.pdbx_seq_one_letter_code
_entity_poly.pdbx_strand_id
1 'polypeptide(L)'
;MIAAGVRSALGSLWYVSDAGTLALMAKFYEQLQTAPIKAEAVRQAQLALIRGEVRMEGGELVISAERRYALPPELARLADRDFSHPYYWSGFTLIGNPW
;
A
#
# COMPACT_ATOMS: atom_id res chain seq x y z
N MET A 1 1.03 -31.88 10.83
CA MET A 1 2.29 -32.15 10.11
C MET A 1 1.97 -31.99 8.63
N ILE A 2 2.45 -30.92 7.98
CA ILE A 2 2.29 -30.78 6.53
C ILE A 2 3.69 -30.59 5.97
N ALA A 3 4.27 -31.70 5.53
CA ALA A 3 5.46 -31.74 4.72
C ALA A 3 5.01 -31.71 3.26
N ALA A 4 5.24 -30.59 2.58
CA ALA A 4 5.30 -30.54 1.13
C ALA A 4 6.10 -29.29 0.74
N GLY A 5 7.37 -29.51 0.40
CA GLY A 5 8.22 -28.52 -0.24
C GLY A 5 7.68 -28.21 -1.63
N VAL A 6 6.81 -27.21 -1.70
CA VAL A 6 6.39 -26.59 -2.97
C VAL A 6 7.09 -25.24 -3.07
N ARG A 7 7.73 -25.00 -4.21
CA ARG A 7 8.27 -23.70 -4.62
C ARG A 7 7.07 -22.75 -4.78
N SER A 8 6.65 -22.12 -3.69
CA SER A 8 5.37 -21.40 -3.57
C SER A 8 5.26 -20.28 -4.62
N ALA A 9 4.28 -20.41 -5.52
CA ALA A 9 3.84 -19.30 -6.35
C ALA A 9 3.09 -18.29 -5.45
N LEU A 10 3.69 -17.12 -5.24
CA LEU A 10 3.16 -16.00 -4.44
C LEU A 10 2.13 -15.21 -5.28
N GLY A 11 1.03 -15.85 -5.68
CA GLY A 11 0.05 -15.28 -6.62
C GLY A 11 -1.26 -14.78 -6.02
N SER A 12 -1.69 -15.26 -4.83
CA SER A 12 -3.05 -14.99 -4.36
C SER A 12 -3.18 -14.95 -2.83
N LEU A 13 -2.78 -13.81 -2.27
CA LEU A 13 -3.37 -13.22 -1.05
C LEU A 13 -3.11 -11.70 -1.01
N TRP A 14 -2.08 -11.23 -1.74
CA TRP A 14 -1.67 -9.81 -1.79
C TRP A 14 -1.60 -9.21 -3.21
N TYR A 15 -1.61 -10.03 -4.26
CA TYR A 15 -1.29 -9.56 -5.62
C TYR A 15 -2.48 -9.02 -6.43
N VAL A 16 -3.71 -9.27 -5.98
CA VAL A 16 -4.94 -8.97 -6.74
C VAL A 16 -5.96 -8.17 -5.92
N SER A 17 -5.81 -8.05 -4.60
CA SER A 17 -6.90 -7.53 -3.76
C SER A 17 -6.97 -6.02 -3.58
N ASP A 18 -5.90 -5.23 -3.74
CA ASP A 18 -6.05 -3.80 -4.02
C ASP A 18 -4.68 -3.14 -4.16
N ALA A 19 -4.38 -2.68 -5.37
CA ALA A 19 -3.34 -1.70 -5.63
C ALA A 19 -3.37 -0.52 -4.62
N GLY A 20 -4.58 -0.12 -4.18
CA GLY A 20 -4.78 0.86 -3.12
C GLY A 20 -4.30 0.42 -1.73
N THR A 21 -4.39 -0.87 -1.39
CA THR A 21 -3.86 -1.40 -0.11
C THR A 21 -2.34 -1.35 -0.09
N LEU A 22 -1.71 -1.70 -1.21
CA LEU A 22 -0.26 -1.60 -1.37
C LEU A 22 0.19 -0.14 -1.18
N ALA A 23 -0.47 0.78 -1.88
CA ALA A 23 -0.22 2.21 -1.76
C ALA A 23 -0.39 2.72 -0.33
N LEU A 24 -1.51 2.36 0.33
CA LEU A 24 -1.81 2.74 1.70
C LEU A 24 -0.76 2.20 2.68
N MET A 25 -0.40 0.92 2.59
CA MET A 25 0.56 0.29 3.50
C MET A 25 1.97 0.85 3.30
N ALA A 26 2.38 1.07 2.06
CA ALA A 26 3.69 1.62 1.78
C ALA A 26 3.83 3.05 2.35
N LYS A 27 2.77 3.87 2.24
CA LYS A 27 2.73 5.19 2.88
C LYS A 27 2.60 5.10 4.40
N PHE A 28 1.83 4.17 4.93
CA PHE A 28 1.69 3.95 6.37
C PHE A 28 3.02 3.60 7.02
N TYR A 29 3.80 2.68 6.45
CA TYR A 29 5.12 2.34 6.99
C TYR A 29 6.12 3.50 6.88
N GLU A 30 5.97 4.36 5.88
CA GLU A 30 6.75 5.59 5.75
C GLU A 30 6.42 6.56 6.89
N GLN A 31 5.14 6.78 7.18
CA GLN A 31 4.67 7.64 8.26
C GLN A 31 4.91 7.03 9.64
N LEU A 32 4.95 5.70 9.77
CA LEU A 32 5.20 5.02 11.04
C LEU A 32 6.61 5.29 11.58
N GLN A 33 7.58 5.62 10.71
CA GLN A 33 8.95 5.97 11.14
C GLN A 33 9.00 7.33 11.84
N THR A 34 8.04 8.21 11.58
CA THR A 34 8.03 9.60 12.07
C THR A 34 6.87 9.90 13.01
N ALA A 35 5.77 9.14 12.92
CA ALA A 35 4.57 9.37 13.69
C ALA A 35 4.67 8.81 15.13
N PRO A 36 4.20 9.56 16.14
CA PRO A 36 4.27 9.14 17.53
C PRO A 36 3.31 7.98 17.87
N ILE A 37 2.23 7.80 17.10
CA ILE A 37 1.24 6.75 17.30
C ILE A 37 0.76 6.16 15.97
N LYS A 38 0.44 4.87 15.95
CA LYS A 38 0.01 4.13 14.75
C LYS A 38 -1.25 4.71 14.11
N ALA A 39 -2.20 5.19 14.92
CA ALA A 39 -3.43 5.79 14.43
C ALA A 39 -3.15 7.06 13.60
N GLU A 40 -2.19 7.89 14.02
CA GLU A 40 -1.80 9.08 13.27
C GLU A 40 -1.07 8.71 11.98
N ALA A 41 -0.20 7.69 12.00
CA ALA A 41 0.44 7.18 10.78
C ALA A 41 -0.59 6.71 9.72
N VAL A 42 -1.65 6.02 10.15
CA VAL A 42 -2.73 5.59 9.25
C VAL A 42 -3.50 6.80 8.70
N ARG A 43 -3.84 7.77 9.55
CA ARG A 43 -4.54 9.00 9.13
C ARG A 43 -3.73 9.77 8.09
N GLN A 44 -2.43 9.93 8.31
CA GLN A 44 -1.53 10.60 7.37
C GLN A 44 -1.42 9.83 6.06
N ALA A 45 -1.37 8.50 6.10
CA ALA A 45 -1.37 7.68 4.90
C ALA A 45 -2.67 7.85 4.10
N GLN A 46 -3.83 7.83 4.76
CA GLN A 46 -5.13 8.07 4.09
C GLN A 46 -5.20 9.46 3.45
N LEU A 47 -4.72 10.51 4.14
CA LEU A 47 -4.67 11.86 3.60
C LEU A 47 -3.77 11.97 2.37
N ALA A 48 -2.62 11.30 2.38
CA ALA A 48 -1.71 11.29 1.24
C ALA A 48 -2.31 10.57 0.03
N LEU A 49 -3.08 9.49 0.24
CA LEU A 49 -3.84 8.85 -0.83
C LEU A 49 -4.90 9.81 -1.40
N ILE A 50 -5.69 10.48 -0.53
CA ILE A 50 -6.73 11.44 -0.96
C ILE A 50 -6.15 12.60 -1.77
N ARG A 51 -4.91 13.03 -1.46
CA ARG A 51 -4.22 14.10 -2.17
C ARG A 51 -3.55 13.66 -3.48
N GLY A 52 -3.60 12.37 -3.82
CA GLY A 52 -2.92 11.82 -4.99
C GLY A 52 -1.39 11.81 -4.87
N GLU A 53 -0.84 11.96 -3.65
CA GLU A 53 0.60 11.88 -3.39
C GLU A 53 1.13 10.46 -3.62
N VAL A 54 0.24 9.47 -3.43
CA VAL A 54 0.53 8.05 -3.64
C VAL A 54 -0.15 7.59 -4.93
N ARG A 55 0.65 7.14 -5.90
CA ARG A 55 0.17 6.71 -7.22
C ARG A 55 1.11 5.71 -7.84
N MET A 56 0.58 4.87 -8.73
CA MET A 56 1.41 3.99 -9.58
C MET A 56 1.56 4.64 -10.95
N GLU A 57 2.80 4.88 -11.35
CA GLU A 57 3.15 5.54 -12.61
C GLU A 57 4.40 4.89 -13.22
N GLY A 58 4.30 4.41 -14.46
CA GLY A 58 5.46 3.92 -15.21
C GLY A 58 6.12 2.67 -14.62
N GLY A 59 5.36 1.85 -13.90
CA GLY A 59 5.88 0.68 -13.20
C GLY A 59 6.62 1.00 -11.89
N GLU A 60 6.51 2.23 -11.40
CA GLU A 60 6.97 2.64 -10.08
C GLU A 60 5.80 2.99 -9.17
N LEU A 61 5.94 2.70 -7.88
CA LEU A 61 5.08 3.22 -6.84
C LEU A 61 5.66 4.53 -6.32
N VAL A 62 4.97 5.63 -6.63
CA VAL A 62 5.26 6.96 -6.10
C VAL A 62 4.57 7.07 -4.74
N ILE A 63 5.33 7.27 -3.65
CA ILE A 63 4.82 7.42 -2.28
C ILE A 63 4.90 8.88 -1.82
N SER A 64 5.86 9.62 -2.39
CA SER A 64 5.97 11.07 -2.34
C SER A 64 6.70 11.52 -3.60
N ALA A 65 6.74 12.83 -3.88
CA ALA A 65 7.48 13.37 -5.02
C ALA A 65 8.95 12.91 -5.05
N GLU A 66 9.53 12.62 -3.88
CA GLU A 66 10.94 12.28 -3.66
C GLU A 66 11.17 10.76 -3.48
N ARG A 67 10.14 9.99 -3.07
CA ARG A 67 10.26 8.56 -2.78
C ARG A 67 9.47 7.73 -3.78
N ARG A 68 10.21 7.06 -4.66
CA ARG A 68 9.68 6.13 -5.67
C ARG A 68 10.29 4.76 -5.48
N TYR A 69 9.48 3.73 -5.68
CA TYR A 69 9.90 2.34 -5.55
C TYR A 69 9.61 1.60 -6.85
N ALA A 70 10.63 1.00 -7.45
CA ALA A 70 10.46 0.13 -8.62
C ALA A 70 9.58 -1.06 -8.23
N LEU A 71 8.49 -1.27 -8.96
CA LEU A 71 7.63 -2.41 -8.73
C LEU A 71 8.22 -3.67 -9.38
N PRO A 72 7.96 -4.86 -8.81
CA PRO A 72 8.24 -6.11 -9.47
C PRO A 72 7.63 -6.14 -10.88
N PRO A 73 8.25 -6.82 -11.87
CA PRO A 73 7.79 -6.84 -13.25
C PRO A 73 6.34 -7.26 -13.44
N GLU A 74 5.80 -8.05 -12.52
CA GLU A 74 4.43 -8.54 -12.58
C GLU A 74 3.41 -7.46 -12.10
N LEU A 75 3.86 -6.47 -11.29
CA LEU A 75 3.08 -5.32 -10.80
C LEU A 75 3.29 -4.13 -11.74
N ALA A 76 4.48 -3.99 -12.33
CA ALA A 76 4.78 -2.96 -13.31
C ALA A 76 3.94 -3.10 -14.60
N ARG A 77 3.34 -4.27 -14.84
CA ARG A 77 2.37 -4.51 -15.91
C ARG A 77 0.97 -4.00 -15.60
N LEU A 78 0.68 -3.65 -14.34
CA LEU A 78 -0.58 -3.01 -14.00
C LEU A 78 -0.57 -1.60 -14.56
N ALA A 79 -1.69 -1.21 -15.19
CA ALA A 79 -1.87 0.15 -15.70
C ALA A 79 -1.67 1.18 -14.57
N ASP A 80 -1.23 2.38 -14.94
CA ASP A 80 -1.11 3.51 -14.02
C ASP A 80 -2.42 3.69 -13.24
N ARG A 81 -2.31 3.84 -11.92
CA ARG A 81 -3.48 3.99 -11.04
C ARG A 81 -3.31 5.14 -10.07
N ASP A 82 -4.37 5.92 -9.99
CA ASP A 82 -4.59 6.92 -8.96
C ASP A 82 -5.38 6.29 -7.80
N PHE A 83 -4.88 6.45 -6.57
CA PHE A 83 -5.50 5.92 -5.35
C PHE A 83 -6.33 6.96 -4.58
N SER A 84 -6.57 8.13 -5.17
CA SER A 84 -7.38 9.20 -4.56
C SER A 84 -8.84 8.79 -4.37
N HIS A 85 -9.35 7.86 -5.17
CA HIS A 85 -10.74 7.45 -5.12
C HIS A 85 -11.10 6.72 -3.79
N PRO A 86 -12.24 7.05 -3.14
CA PRO A 86 -12.64 6.48 -1.84
C PRO A 86 -12.64 4.95 -1.78
N TYR A 87 -12.93 4.30 -2.91
CA TYR A 87 -12.85 2.84 -3.07
C TYR A 87 -11.59 2.20 -2.46
N TYR A 88 -10.44 2.89 -2.53
CA TYR A 88 -9.15 2.35 -2.11
C TYR A 88 -8.84 2.50 -0.61
N TRP A 89 -9.56 3.37 0.11
CA TRP A 89 -9.21 3.70 1.50
C TRP A 89 -10.39 3.73 2.46
N SER A 90 -11.63 3.87 1.97
CA SER A 90 -12.83 3.97 2.83
C SER A 90 -13.22 2.65 3.49
N GLY A 91 -12.68 1.52 3.04
CA GLY A 91 -12.90 0.20 3.64
C GLY A 91 -12.02 -0.09 4.87
N PHE A 92 -10.99 0.71 5.12
CA PHE A 92 -10.06 0.47 6.22
C PHE A 92 -10.54 1.14 7.50
N THR A 93 -11.12 0.35 8.40
CA THR A 93 -11.38 0.75 9.79
C THR A 93 -10.28 0.18 10.67
N LEU A 94 -9.56 1.03 11.39
CA LEU A 94 -8.59 0.62 12.40
C LEU A 94 -9.34 0.12 13.63
N ILE A 95 -9.37 -1.20 13.86
CA ILE A 95 -9.88 -1.81 15.09
C ILE A 95 -8.69 -2.32 15.90
N GLY A 96 -8.31 -1.60 16.96
CA GLY A 96 -7.22 -1.98 17.85
C GLY A 96 -7.00 -0.97 18.98
N ASN A 97 -6.63 -1.45 20.17
CA ASN A 97 -6.38 -0.62 21.35
C ASN A 97 -5.27 0.41 21.06
N PRO A 98 -5.47 1.71 21.38
CA PRO A 98 -4.52 2.79 21.05
C PRO A 98 -3.24 2.84 21.90
N TRP A 99 -2.97 1.82 22.73
CA TRP A 99 -1.85 1.75 23.66
C TRP A 99 -1.16 0.39 23.59
#